data_AF-A0A4Y2A700-F1
#
_entry.id   AF-A0A4Y2A700-F1
#
_cell.length_a   1.000
_cell.length_b   1.000
_cell.length_c   1.000
_cell.angle_alpha   90.00
_cell.angle_beta   90.00
_cell.angle_gamma   90.00
#
_symmetry.space_group_name_H-M   'P 1'
#
loop_
_entity.id
_entity.type
_entity.pdbx_description
1 polymer ?
#
loop_
_entity_poly.entity_id
_entity_poly.type
_entity_poly.pdbx_seq_one_letter_code
_entity_poly.pdbx_strand_id
1 'polypeptide(L)'
;MEGNVCSAFVSLQDNTQQPDIMVKLQPVYSVFQANLLAIHEAIIWAIEQNVVCNIWSDSMYCLLAIKSLKTTNKTTKTAQTLFSQHPNITINCIKTLNGHLGNEKADQLAKRATIEGTAFNLQKPISFL
;
A
#
# COMPACT_ATOMS: atom_id res chain seq x y z
N MET A 1 16.54 -14.49 -11.98
CA MET A 1 15.93 -14.30 -10.65
C MET A 1 14.53 -13.75 -10.88
N GLU A 2 13.52 -14.62 -10.88
CA GLU A 2 12.13 -14.17 -10.93
C GLU A 2 11.76 -13.63 -9.55
N GLY A 3 11.85 -12.31 -9.40
CA GLY A 3 11.54 -11.63 -8.15
C GLY A 3 10.05 -11.74 -7.88
N ASN A 4 9.68 -12.53 -6.86
CA ASN A 4 8.30 -12.51 -6.36
C ASN A 4 8.02 -11.14 -5.76
N VAL A 5 7.08 -10.40 -6.35
CA VAL A 5 6.64 -9.10 -5.85
C VAL A 5 5.45 -9.32 -4.92
N CYS A 6 5.41 -8.61 -3.80
CA CYS A 6 4.36 -8.74 -2.78
C CYS A 6 3.93 -7.37 -2.28
N SER A 7 2.71 -7.29 -1.77
CA SER A 7 2.15 -6.11 -1.13
C SER A 7 1.66 -6.47 0.26
N ALA A 8 1.98 -5.63 1.24
CA ALA A 8 1.51 -5.77 2.61
C ALA A 8 1.31 -4.38 3.22
N PHE A 9 0.34 -4.25 4.11
CA PHE A 9 0.21 -3.07 4.96
C PHE A 9 -0.11 -3.50 6.40
N VAL A 10 0.29 -2.66 7.35
CA VAL A 10 0.05 -2.86 8.78
C VAL A 10 -0.87 -1.75 9.26
N SER A 11 -1.96 -2.11 9.94
CA SER A 11 -2.77 -1.16 10.69
C SER A 11 -2.56 -1.33 12.20
N LEU A 12 -2.39 -0.20 12.89
CA LEU A 12 -2.27 -0.11 14.34
C LEU A 12 -3.43 0.75 14.84
N GLN A 13 -4.24 0.20 15.73
CA GLN A 13 -5.30 0.93 16.43
C GLN A 13 -4.98 0.89 17.92
N ASP A 14 -4.85 2.06 18.56
CA ASP A 14 -4.50 2.18 19.99
C ASP A 14 -3.23 1.38 20.37
N ASN A 15 -2.19 1.44 19.55
CA ASN A 15 -0.94 0.65 19.66
C ASN A 15 -1.13 -0.88 19.59
N THR A 16 -2.34 -1.36 19.32
CA THR A 16 -2.65 -2.76 19.12
C THR A 16 -2.63 -3.06 17.63
N GLN A 17 -1.89 -4.10 17.25
CA GLN A 17 -1.79 -4.55 15.86
C GLN A 17 -3.07 -5.25 15.45
N GLN A 18 -3.69 -4.76 14.37
CA GLN A 18 -4.82 -5.42 13.72
C GLN A 18 -4.31 -6.60 12.88
N PRO A 19 -5.20 -7.51 12.42
CA PRO A 19 -4.80 -8.66 11.61
C PRO A 19 -3.96 -8.27 10.41
N ASP A 20 -2.85 -8.99 10.21
CA ASP A 20 -1.91 -8.72 9.13
C ASP A 20 -2.53 -9.01 7.76
N ILE A 21 -2.47 -8.03 6.85
CA ILE A 21 -2.87 -8.21 5.46
C ILE A 21 -1.60 -8.43 4.62
N MET A 22 -1.45 -9.66 4.13
CA MET A 22 -0.32 -10.12 3.32
C MET A 22 -0.80 -10.64 1.97
N VAL A 23 -0.37 -9.98 0.91
CA VAL A 23 -0.84 -10.26 -0.46
C VAL A 23 0.34 -10.61 -1.35
N LYS A 24 0.30 -11.81 -1.95
CA LYS A 24 1.28 -12.24 -2.93
C LYS A 24 0.84 -11.81 -4.32
N LEU A 25 1.67 -11.01 -5.00
CA LEU A 25 1.40 -10.55 -6.35
C LEU A 25 2.06 -11.47 -7.38
N GLN A 26 1.52 -11.46 -8.59
CA GLN A 26 2.15 -12.16 -9.71
C GLN A 26 3.48 -11.47 -10.08
N PRO A 27 4.48 -12.20 -10.61
CA PRO A 27 5.78 -11.62 -10.99
C PRO A 27 5.72 -10.49 -12.03
N VAL A 28 4.56 -10.33 -12.70
CA VAL A 28 4.32 -9.25 -13.68
C VAL A 28 4.15 -7.87 -13.02
N TYR A 29 3.90 -7.81 -11.71
CA TYR A 29 3.70 -6.54 -11.00
C TYR A 29 5.04 -5.87 -10.71
N SER A 30 5.15 -4.56 -10.93
CA SER A 30 6.32 -3.78 -10.53
C SER A 30 6.28 -3.44 -9.04
N VAL A 31 7.44 -3.13 -8.45
CA VAL A 31 7.53 -2.62 -7.06
C VAL A 31 6.65 -1.37 -6.86
N PHE A 32 6.58 -0.51 -7.88
CA PHE A 32 5.69 0.65 -7.86
C PHE A 32 4.21 0.26 -7.76
N GLN A 33 3.78 -0.72 -8.55
CA GLN A 33 2.40 -1.21 -8.52
C GLN A 33 2.06 -1.88 -7.18
N ALA A 34 3.02 -2.63 -6.61
CA ALA A 34 2.84 -3.24 -5.29
C ALA A 34 2.67 -2.20 -4.19
N ASN A 35 3.55 -1.20 -4.14
CA ASN A 35 3.48 -0.11 -3.17
C ASN A 35 2.22 0.74 -3.33
N LEU A 36 1.81 1.01 -4.57
CA LEU A 36 0.57 1.74 -4.85
C LEU A 36 -0.65 0.94 -4.40
N LEU A 37 -0.65 -0.38 -4.62
CA LEU A 37 -1.71 -1.27 -4.16
C LEU A 37 -1.78 -1.30 -2.63
N ALA A 38 -0.66 -1.38 -1.93
CA ALA A 38 -0.64 -1.32 -0.46
C ALA A 38 -1.31 -0.05 0.08
N ILE A 39 -0.99 1.12 -0.51
CA ILE A 39 -1.61 2.38 -0.11
C ILE A 39 -3.10 2.41 -0.45
N HIS A 40 -3.49 1.90 -1.62
CA HIS A 40 -4.89 1.81 -2.04
C HIS A 40 -5.72 0.96 -1.07
N GLU A 41 -5.25 -0.23 -0.72
CA GLU A 41 -5.93 -1.11 0.24
C GLU A 41 -5.99 -0.48 1.65
N ALA A 42 -4.93 0.22 2.08
CA ALA A 42 -4.94 0.93 3.36
C ALA A 42 -5.98 2.07 3.40
N ILE A 43 -6.19 2.78 2.28
CA ILE A 43 -7.25 3.80 2.16
C ILE A 43 -8.62 3.14 2.25
N ILE A 44 -8.87 2.05 1.50
CA ILE A 44 -10.14 1.32 1.54
C ILE A 44 -10.43 0.85 2.95
N TRP A 45 -9.47 0.20 3.60
CA TRP A 45 -9.62 -0.28 4.97
C TRP A 45 -9.99 0.86 5.93
N ALA A 46 -9.31 2.01 5.85
CA ALA A 46 -9.61 3.17 6.69
C ALA A 46 -11.03 3.72 6.47
N ILE A 47 -11.51 3.70 5.22
CA ILE A 47 -12.88 4.09 4.86
C ILE A 47 -13.88 3.10 5.45
N GLU A 48 -13.65 1.80 5.29
CA GLU A 48 -14.52 0.72 5.79
C GLU A 48 -14.63 0.74 7.33
N GLN A 49 -13.53 1.02 8.02
CA GLN A 49 -13.53 1.18 9.48
C GLN A 49 -14.05 2.54 9.95
N ASN A 50 -14.25 3.50 9.04
CA ASN A 50 -14.65 4.87 9.34
C ASN A 50 -13.78 5.53 10.43
N VAL A 51 -12.46 5.35 10.32
CA VAL A 51 -11.48 5.83 11.32
C VAL A 51 -10.77 7.10 10.85
N VAL A 52 -10.28 7.91 11.80
CA VAL A 52 -9.31 8.96 11.53
C VAL A 52 -7.92 8.34 11.63
N CYS A 53 -7.14 8.34 10.55
CA CYS A 53 -5.86 7.63 10.53
C CYS A 53 -4.79 8.30 9.68
N ASN A 54 -3.53 7.96 10.01
CA ASN A 54 -2.35 8.33 9.23
C ASN A 54 -1.80 7.09 8.50
N ILE A 55 -1.77 7.14 7.17
CA ILE A 55 -1.12 6.12 6.32
C ILE A 55 0.32 6.58 6.09
N TRP A 56 1.28 5.70 6.40
CA TRP A 56 2.71 5.96 6.24
C TRP A 56 3.26 5.06 5.14
N SER A 57 3.98 5.65 4.19
CA SER A 57 4.68 4.91 3.15
C SER A 57 6.07 5.50 2.92
N ASP A 58 7.04 4.64 2.65
CA ASP A 58 8.40 5.01 2.25
C ASP A 58 8.53 5.29 0.74
N SER A 59 7.53 4.89 -0.05
CA SER A 59 7.49 5.07 -1.49
C SER A 59 7.10 6.50 -1.87
N MET A 60 8.08 7.41 -1.82
CA MET A 60 7.88 8.82 -2.18
C MET A 60 7.24 8.99 -3.57
N TYR A 61 7.57 8.13 -4.53
CA TYR A 61 6.99 8.18 -5.87
C TYR A 61 5.49 7.81 -5.90
N CYS A 62 5.04 6.81 -5.12
CA CYS A 62 3.62 6.50 -4.98
C CYS A 62 2.85 7.65 -4.32
N LEU A 63 3.44 8.27 -3.29
CA LEU A 63 2.84 9.40 -2.60
C LEU A 63 2.64 10.61 -3.51
N LEU A 64 3.66 10.91 -4.32
CA LEU A 64 3.56 11.95 -5.35
C LEU A 64 2.51 11.61 -6.40
N ALA A 65 2.42 10.35 -6.82
CA ALA A 65 1.42 9.91 -7.80
C ALA A 65 -0.02 10.10 -7.29
N ILE A 66 -0.30 9.76 -6.03
CA ILE A 66 -1.63 9.94 -5.40
C ILE A 66 -1.96 11.43 -5.23
N LYS A 67 -0.97 12.26 -4.84
CA LYS A 67 -1.16 13.71 -4.66
C LYS A 67 -1.18 14.50 -5.99
N SER A 68 -0.77 13.90 -7.09
CA SER A 68 -0.66 14.57 -8.40
C SER A 68 -1.94 14.44 -9.24
N LEU A 69 -2.48 15.56 -9.70
CA LEU A 69 -3.69 15.62 -10.54
C LEU A 69 -3.51 15.05 -11.96
N LYS A 70 -2.30 14.59 -12.35
CA LYS A 70 -1.95 14.25 -13.74
C LYS A 70 -1.73 12.75 -14.01
N THR A 71 -2.14 11.86 -13.10
CA THR A 71 -1.92 10.42 -13.29
C THR A 71 -2.84 9.79 -14.35
N THR A 72 -2.30 8.93 -15.20
CA THR A 72 -3.05 8.12 -16.18
C THR A 72 -3.40 6.73 -15.66
N ASN A 73 -2.77 6.29 -14.57
CA ASN A 73 -2.96 4.97 -13.97
C ASN A 73 -4.32 4.88 -13.25
N LYS A 74 -5.12 3.85 -13.57
CA LYS A 74 -6.47 3.65 -13.01
C LYS A 74 -6.45 3.50 -11.48
N THR A 75 -5.55 2.67 -10.95
CA THR A 75 -5.40 2.45 -9.50
C THR A 75 -5.00 3.73 -8.78
N THR A 76 -4.10 4.52 -9.35
CA THR A 76 -3.74 5.83 -8.77
C THR A 76 -4.91 6.80 -8.80
N LYS A 77 -5.71 6.84 -9.89
CA LYS A 77 -6.91 7.68 -9.95
C LYS A 77 -7.93 7.28 -8.88
N THR A 78 -8.21 5.99 -8.73
CA THR A 78 -9.12 5.51 -7.68
C THR A 78 -8.61 5.89 -6.30
N ALA A 79 -7.34 5.61 -5.99
CA ALA A 79 -6.73 5.99 -4.72
C ALA A 79 -6.79 7.50 -4.46
N GLN A 80 -6.54 8.32 -5.48
CA GLN A 80 -6.63 9.77 -5.40
C GLN A 80 -8.05 10.26 -5.13
N THR A 81 -9.04 9.75 -5.86
CA THR A 81 -10.45 10.13 -5.67
C THR A 81 -10.92 9.77 -4.27
N LEU A 82 -10.65 8.55 -3.82
CA LEU A 82 -10.97 8.11 -2.46
C LEU A 82 -10.29 9.01 -1.42
N PHE A 83 -8.98 9.23 -1.55
CA PHE A 83 -8.24 10.11 -0.65
C PHE A 83 -8.83 11.53 -0.58
N SER A 84 -9.26 12.08 -1.72
CA SER A 84 -9.81 13.44 -1.81
C SER A 84 -11.21 13.56 -1.19
N GLN A 85 -11.97 12.46 -1.13
CA GLN A 85 -13.31 12.41 -0.55
C GLN A 85 -13.30 12.17 0.98
N HIS A 86 -12.17 11.74 1.54
CA HIS A 86 -12.04 11.30 2.92
C HIS A 86 -10.99 12.13 3.69
N PRO A 87 -11.34 13.35 4.16
CA PRO A 87 -10.40 14.24 4.86
C PRO A 87 -9.92 13.72 6.23
N ASN A 88 -10.56 12.67 6.75
CA ASN A 88 -10.16 11.93 7.95
C ASN A 88 -8.90 11.06 7.74
N ILE A 89 -8.49 10.84 6.48
CA ILE A 89 -7.31 10.06 6.13
C ILE A 89 -6.19 11.02 5.76
N THR A 90 -5.02 10.86 6.38
CA THR A 90 -3.81 11.60 6.01
C THR A 90 -2.75 10.65 5.49
N ILE A 91 -2.07 10.98 4.39
CA ILE A 91 -0.97 10.17 3.84
C ILE A 91 0.36 10.91 3.97
N ASN A 92 1.29 10.26 4.67
CA ASN A 92 2.60 10.79 5.04
C ASN A 92 3.74 9.94 4.49
N CYS A 93 4.86 10.60 4.19
CA CYS A 93 6.11 9.94 3.80
C CYS A 93 6.92 9.62 5.06
N ILE A 94 7.41 8.39 5.16
CA ILE A 94 8.39 8.02 6.18
C ILE A 94 9.76 7.79 5.53
N LYS A 95 10.80 8.39 6.12
CA LYS A 95 12.16 8.26 5.62
C LYS A 95 12.79 7.02 6.26
N THR A 96 13.22 6.07 5.44
CA THR A 96 13.71 4.72 5.84
C THR A 96 15.06 4.70 6.57
N LEU A 97 15.56 5.85 7.04
CA LEU A 97 16.85 5.91 7.74
C LEU A 97 16.79 5.51 9.23
N ASN A 98 15.62 5.53 9.88
CA ASN A 98 15.54 5.47 11.35
C ASN A 98 14.57 4.42 11.91
N GLY A 99 14.59 3.18 11.42
CA GLY A 99 14.04 2.02 12.15
C GLY A 99 12.63 2.21 12.75
N HIS A 100 11.70 2.80 12.00
CA HIS A 100 10.35 2.97 12.49
C HIS A 100 9.68 1.60 12.59
N LEU A 101 9.21 1.23 13.78
CA LEU A 101 8.67 -0.10 14.07
C LEU A 101 7.59 -0.54 13.06
N GLY A 102 6.75 0.40 12.61
CA GLY A 102 5.75 0.11 11.57
C GLY A 102 6.34 -0.22 10.20
N ASN A 103 7.44 0.42 9.81
CA ASN A 103 8.11 0.17 8.52
C ASN A 103 8.83 -1.18 8.52
N GLU A 104 9.57 -1.48 9.60
CA GLU A 104 10.24 -2.76 9.75
C GLU A 104 9.25 -3.93 9.76
N LYS A 105 8.10 -3.76 10.43
CA LYS A 105 7.02 -4.74 10.40
C LYS A 105 6.42 -4.89 9.01
N ALA A 106 6.13 -3.80 8.30
CA ALA A 106 5.61 -3.86 6.93
C ALA A 106 6.60 -4.59 5.98
N ASP A 107 7.89 -4.33 6.10
CA ASP A 107 8.94 -5.03 5.33
C ASP A 107 9.01 -6.52 5.69
N GLN A 108 8.90 -6.86 6.97
CA GLN A 108 8.84 -8.26 7.41
C GLN A 108 7.61 -8.97 6.86
N LEU A 109 6.44 -8.32 6.86
CA LEU A 109 5.22 -8.87 6.26
C LEU A 109 5.33 -9.01 4.75
N ALA A 110 5.92 -8.04 4.04
CA ALA A 110 6.15 -8.13 2.61
C ALA A 110 7.06 -9.32 2.26
N LYS A 111 8.09 -9.58 3.07
CA LYS A 111 8.94 -10.78 2.95
C LYS A 111 8.16 -12.06 3.22
N ARG A 112 7.36 -12.12 4.28
CA ARG A 112 6.52 -13.28 4.59
C ARG A 112 5.47 -13.55 3.51
N ALA A 113 4.88 -12.51 2.93
CA ALA A 113 3.90 -12.61 1.86
C ALA A 113 4.46 -13.33 0.61
N THR A 114 5.77 -13.34 0.38
CA THR A 114 6.37 -14.10 -0.73
C THR A 114 6.19 -15.62 -0.58
N ILE A 115 6.03 -16.10 0.67
CA ILE A 115 5.91 -17.52 1.03
C ILE A 115 4.48 -17.85 1.46
N GLU A 116 3.88 -17.03 2.32
CA GLU A 116 2.63 -17.29 3.04
C GLU A 116 1.45 -16.43 2.54
N GLY A 117 1.70 -15.46 1.66
CA GLY A 117 0.68 -14.49 1.25
C GLY A 117 -0.43 -15.12 0.41
N THR A 118 -1.65 -14.63 0.59
CA THR A 118 -2.79 -15.04 -0.26
C THR A 118 -2.57 -14.52 -1.67
N ALA A 119 -2.78 -15.37 -2.68
CA ALA A 119 -2.63 -14.98 -4.08
C ALA A 119 -3.65 -13.90 -4.46
N PHE A 120 -3.17 -12.74 -4.89
CA PHE A 120 -4.03 -11.68 -5.42
C PHE A 120 -4.49 -12.05 -6.84
N ASN A 121 -5.71 -12.53 -6.97
CA ASN A 121 -6.33 -12.83 -8.27
C ASN A 121 -7.13 -11.63 -8.76
N LEU A 122 -6.45 -10.63 -9.29
CA LEU A 122 -7.04 -9.64 -10.19
C LEU A 122 -6.45 -9.83 -11.60
N GLN A 123 -7.27 -9.61 -12.63
CA GLN A 123 -6.82 -9.62 -14.03
C GLN A 123 -5.56 -8.74 -14.17
N LYS A 124 -4.56 -9.26 -14.90
CA LYS A 124 -3.28 -8.61 -15.22
C LYS A 124 -3.41 -7.09 -15.28
N PRO A 125 -2.52 -6.32 -14.63
CA PRO A 125 -2.57 -4.87 -14.71
C PRO A 125 -2.38 -4.46 -16.19
N ILE A 126 -3.35 -3.72 -16.74
CA ILE A 126 -3.41 -3.33 -18.16
C ILE A 126 -2.42 -2.19 -18.49
N SER A 127 -1.56 -1.78 -17.56
CA SER A 127 -0.59 -0.71 -17.81
C SER A 127 0.75 -0.95 -17.14
N PHE A 128 1.77 -1.15 -17.97
CA PHE A 128 3.18 -0.95 -17.63
C PHE A 128 3.42 0.55 -17.50
N LEU A 129 3.78 0.99 -16.31
CA LEU A 129 4.41 2.28 -16.02
C LEU A 129 5.58 2.00 -15.09
#